data_AF-A0ABD6DHQ5-F1
#
_entry.id   AF-A0ABD6DHQ5-F1
#
_cell.length_a   1.000
_cell.length_b   1.000
_cell.length_c   1.000
_cell.angle_alpha   90.00
_cell.angle_beta   90.00
_cell.angle_gamma   90.00
#
_symmetry.space_group_name_H-M   'P 1'
#
loop_
_entity.id
_entity.type
_entity.pdbx_description
1 polymer ?
#
loop_
_entity_poly.entity_id
_entity_poly.type
_entity_poly.pdbx_seq_one_letter_code
_entity_poly.pdbx_strand_id
1 'polypeptide(L)' 'MPATMEVRCTDADCELDMFELHYTYDMPDDVTVEDFACPYCGTTAGLEEIEL' A
#
# COMPACT_ATOMS: atom_id res chain seq x y z
N MET A 1 2.48 15.53 -12.71
CA MET A 1 2.24 14.08 -12.62
C MET A 1 1.55 13.87 -11.29
N PRO A 2 0.47 13.07 -11.22
CA PRO A 2 -0.15 12.74 -9.94
C PRO A 2 0.88 12.09 -9.00
N ALA A 3 0.67 12.24 -7.70
CA ALA A 3 1.54 11.62 -6.71
C ALA A 3 1.50 10.09 -6.86
N THR A 4 2.67 9.45 -6.75
CA THR A 4 2.78 8.00 -6.66
C THR A 4 3.13 7.67 -5.22
N MET A 5 2.34 6.79 -4.59
CA MET A 5 2.60 6.23 -3.26
C MET A 5 2.79 4.72 -3.42
N GLU A 6 3.93 4.22 -2.94
CA GLU A 6 4.21 2.78 -2.88
C GLU A 6 4.04 2.32 -1.43
N VAL A 7 3.36 1.20 -1.21
CA VAL A 7 3.03 0.69 0.13
C VAL A 7 3.44 -0.76 0.25
N ARG A 8 4.07 -1.14 1.37
CA ARG A 8 4.33 -2.53 1.74
C ARG A 8 3.52 -2.94 2.96
N CYS A 9 3.23 -4.23 3.07
CA CYS A 9 2.81 -4.82 4.33
C CYS A 9 4.03 -5.29 5.14
N THR A 10 4.07 -4.96 6.43
CA THR A 10 5.12 -5.37 7.38
C THR A 10 4.74 -6.56 8.26
N ASP A 11 3.57 -7.13 8.04
CA ASP A 11 3.16 -8.36 8.70
C ASP A 11 4.06 -9.52 8.24
N ALA A 12 4.73 -10.16 9.19
CA ALA A 12 5.68 -11.24 8.92
C ALA A 12 5.00 -12.52 8.39
N ASP A 13 3.70 -12.68 8.63
CA ASP A 13 2.88 -13.78 8.11
C ASP A 13 2.20 -13.42 6.77
N CYS A 14 2.43 -12.22 6.23
CA CYS A 14 1.94 -11.81 4.92
C CYS A 14 2.82 -12.37 3.80
N GLU A 15 2.32 -13.40 3.11
CA GLU A 15 3.00 -14.02 1.97
C GLU A 15 2.83 -13.24 0.65
N LEU A 16 2.02 -12.18 0.64
CA LEU A 16 1.80 -11.36 -0.54
C LEU A 16 2.97 -10.41 -0.78
N ASP A 17 3.66 -10.62 -1.89
CA ASP A 17 4.61 -9.64 -2.41
C ASP A 17 3.83 -8.48 -3.05
N MET A 18 3.60 -7.42 -2.27
CA MET A 18 2.87 -6.23 -2.71
C MET A 18 3.63 -5.44 -3.81
N PHE A 19 4.90 -5.75 -4.07
CA PHE A 19 5.73 -5.04 -5.04
C PHE A 19 5.45 -5.45 -6.49
N GLU A 20 4.83 -6.62 -6.76
CA GLU A 20 4.51 -7.03 -8.13
C GLU A 20 3.11 -6.59 -8.61
N LEU A 21 2.20 -6.22 -7.69
CA LEU A 21 0.83 -5.81 -8.01
C LEU A 21 0.70 -4.29 -8.17
N HIS A 22 1.01 -3.78 -9.36
CA HIS A 22 0.85 -2.36 -9.68
C HIS A 22 -0.54 -2.06 -10.24
N TYR A 23 -1.37 -1.38 -9.45
CA TYR A 23 -2.60 -0.76 -9.95
C TYR A 23 -2.44 0.76 -9.96
N THR A 24 -2.66 1.38 -11.11
CA THR A 24 -2.65 2.84 -11.26
C THR A 24 -4.07 3.37 -11.17
N TYR A 25 -4.32 4.19 -10.14
CA TYR A 25 -5.57 4.93 -9.95
C TYR A 25 -5.26 6.41 -9.81
N ASP A 26 -6.14 7.27 -10.33
CA ASP A 26 -6.13 8.70 -10.00
C ASP A 26 -6.61 8.85 -8.55
N MET A 27 -5.68 9.16 -7.66
CA MET A 27 -5.93 9.30 -6.23
C MET A 27 -6.03 10.78 -5.85
N PRO A 28 -6.92 11.15 -4.90
CA PRO A 28 -6.92 12.46 -4.29
C PRO A 28 -5.56 12.81 -3.66
N ASP A 29 -5.23 14.10 -3.60
CA ASP A 29 -3.94 14.57 -3.04
C ASP A 29 -3.82 14.34 -1.52
N ASP A 30 -4.93 14.05 -0.82
CA ASP A 30 -5.01 13.82 0.62
C ASP A 30 -5.06 12.34 1.02
N VAL A 31 -4.86 11.42 0.06
CA VAL A 31 -4.71 9.99 0.33
C VAL A 31 -3.53 9.72 1.25
N THR A 32 -3.72 8.80 2.19
CA THR A 32 -2.71 8.32 3.12
C THR A 32 -2.68 6.78 3.12
N VAL A 33 -1.64 6.21 3.72
CA VAL A 33 -1.52 4.75 3.91
C VAL A 33 -2.70 4.16 4.68
N GLU A 34 -3.32 4.94 5.58
CA GLU A 34 -4.45 4.51 6.41
C GLU A 34 -5.73 4.26 5.60
N ASP A 35 -5.80 4.77 4.37
CA ASP A 35 -6.92 4.57 3.45
C ASP A 35 -6.89 3.20 2.74
N PHE A 36 -5.83 2.41 2.97
CA PHE A 36 -5.64 1.11 2.34
C PHE A 36 -5.74 -0.05 3.34
N ALA A 37 -6.05 -1.22 2.81
CA ALA A 37 -5.95 -2.48 3.52
C ALA A 37 -5.13 -3.49 2.70
N CYS A 38 -4.30 -4.28 3.38
CA CYS A 38 -3.58 -5.39 2.78
C CYS A 38 -4.59 -6.35 2.13
N PRO A 39 -4.53 -6.64 0.82
CA PRO A 39 -5.54 -7.47 0.17
C PRO A 39 -5.42 -8.96 0.54
N TYR A 40 -4.29 -9.38 1.10
CA TYR A 40 -4.09 -10.73 1.61
C TYR A 40 -4.53 -10.87 3.07
N CYS A 41 -3.94 -10.04 3.93
CA CYS A 41 -4.12 -10.07 5.37
C CYS A 41 -5.35 -9.28 5.87
N GLY A 42 -5.93 -8.39 5.06
CA GLY A 42 -7.10 -7.59 5.40
C GLY A 42 -6.89 -6.48 6.43
N THR A 43 -5.64 -6.29 6.88
CA THR A 43 -5.26 -5.32 7.92
C THR A 43 -4.82 -3.99 7.31
N THR A 44 -5.09 -2.90 8.03
CA THR A 44 -4.58 -1.54 7.75
C THR A 44 -3.35 -1.21 8.61
N ALA A 45 -3.23 -1.81 9.79
CA ALA A 45 -2.22 -1.48 10.80
C ALA A 45 -0.79 -1.92 10.46
N GLY A 46 -0.63 -2.79 9.47
CA GLY A 46 0.66 -3.30 9.00
C GLY A 46 1.09 -2.70 7.67
N LEU A 47 0.52 -1.58 7.22
CA LEU A 47 0.90 -0.95 5.96
C LEU A 47 1.86 0.23 6.23
N GLU A 48 2.91 0.32 5.43
CA GLU A 48 3.89 1.41 5.46
C GLU A 48 4.16 1.92 4.04
N GLU A 49 4.20 3.25 3.89
CA GLU A 49 4.69 3.88 2.65
C GLU A 49 6.19 3.63 2.49
N ILE A 50 6.61 3.32 1.27
CA ILE A 50 8.01 3.19 0.89
C ILE A 50 8.48 4.53 0.31
N GLU A 51 9.46 5.14 0.96
CA GLU A 51 10.19 6.28 0.39
C GLU A 51 11.36 5.76 -0.47
N LEU A 52 11.34 6.07 -1.78
CA LEU A 52 12.41 5.78 -2.74
C LEU A 52 13.43 6.92 -2.87
#